data_AF-V6CL98-F1
#
_entry.id   AF-V6CL98-F1
#
_cell.length_a   1.000
_cell.length_b   1.000
_cell.length_c   1.000
_cell.angle_alpha   90.00
_cell.angle_beta   90.00
_cell.angle_gamma   90.00
#
_symmetry.space_group_name_H-M   'P 1'
#
loop_
_entity.id
_entity.type
_entity.pdbx_description
1 polymer ?
#
loop_
_entity_poly.entity_id
_entity_poly.type
_entity_poly.pdbx_seq_one_letter_code
_entity_poly.pdbx_strand_id
1 'polypeptide(L)'
;MDLFRATLKPVQKVLEDADMKKTDVHEIVLVGGSTRIPKVQQLIKDYFNGKEPSRGINPDEAVAYGAAVQAGVIGGVENTGDVVLLDVNPLTLGIETVGGVMTKLIGRNTVIPTKKSQVFSTAADSQSAVSIVIYEGERPMVMDNHKLGNFDVTGIPPAPRGVPQIEVTFEIDVNGILHVSAEDKGTGNKNKLTITNDHNRLSPEDIERMINDADKFAADDQAQKEKVESRNELEAYAYQMKTQIADKEKLGGKLTDEDKVSIESAVERAIEWLGSNQDASTEENKEQKKELESVVQPIVSKLYSAGGQGEQASEEPSEDHDEL
;
A
#
# COMPACT_ATOMS: atom_id res chain seq x y z
N MET A 1 20.39 -25.86 -4.12
CA MET A 1 19.88 -26.55 -2.91
C MET A 1 20.17 -25.78 -1.63
N ASP A 2 21.28 -25.04 -1.56
CA ASP A 2 21.73 -24.38 -0.33
C ASP A 2 20.76 -23.28 0.15
N LEU A 3 20.20 -22.49 -0.78
CA LEU A 3 19.19 -21.48 -0.45
C LEU A 3 17.92 -22.09 0.19
N PHE A 4 17.44 -23.23 -0.32
CA PHE A 4 16.28 -23.91 0.26
C PHE A 4 16.56 -24.48 1.66
N ARG A 5 17.78 -24.96 1.92
CA ARG A 5 18.16 -25.43 3.26
C ARG A 5 18.39 -24.27 4.23
N ALA A 6 18.84 -23.12 3.73
CA ALA A 6 19.07 -21.93 4.54
C ALA A 6 17.78 -21.43 5.21
N THR A 7 16.61 -21.61 4.59
CA THR A 7 15.32 -21.20 5.16
C THR A 7 14.92 -21.98 6.41
N LEU A 8 15.48 -23.17 6.65
CA LEU A 8 15.19 -23.96 7.86
C LEU A 8 15.92 -23.45 9.10
N LYS A 9 17.04 -22.71 8.94
CA LYS A 9 17.80 -22.18 10.09
C LYS A 9 16.97 -21.16 10.90
N PRO A 10 16.28 -20.17 10.28
CA PRO A 10 15.35 -19.32 11.02
C PRO A 10 14.23 -20.10 11.73
N VAL A 11 13.68 -21.16 11.11
CA VAL A 11 12.63 -21.98 11.72
C VAL A 11 13.13 -22.69 12.98
N GLN A 12 14.36 -23.21 12.98
CA GLN A 12 15.01 -23.75 14.18
C GLN A 12 15.16 -22.68 15.26
N LYS A 13 15.69 -21.51 14.88
CA LYS A 13 15.97 -20.41 15.80
C LYS A 13 14.70 -19.88 16.49
N VAL A 14 13.58 -19.74 15.78
CA VAL A 14 12.33 -19.26 16.40
C VAL A 14 11.73 -20.28 17.37
N LEU A 15 11.89 -21.58 17.11
CA LEU A 15 11.47 -22.63 18.06
C LEU A 15 12.34 -22.62 19.32
N GLU A 16 13.66 -22.46 19.17
CA GLU A 16 14.58 -22.30 20.30
C GLU A 16 14.28 -21.04 21.12
N ASP A 17 14.07 -19.91 20.45
CA ASP A 17 13.75 -18.64 21.10
C ASP A 17 12.39 -18.67 21.82
N ALA A 18 11.43 -19.45 21.33
CA ALA A 18 10.12 -19.65 21.93
C ALA A 18 10.08 -20.77 22.99
N ASP A 19 11.20 -21.49 23.23
CA ASP A 19 11.27 -22.71 24.05
C ASP A 19 10.22 -23.76 23.64
N MET A 20 9.97 -23.89 22.33
CA MET A 20 8.97 -24.79 21.76
C MET A 20 9.61 -25.97 21.04
N LYS A 21 8.99 -27.14 21.19
CA LYS A 21 9.31 -28.32 20.39
C LYS A 21 8.50 -28.29 19.10
N LYS A 22 8.98 -29.04 18.10
CA LYS A 22 8.26 -29.22 16.82
C LYS A 22 6.83 -29.75 17.01
N THR A 23 6.62 -30.56 18.05
CA THR A 23 5.31 -31.15 18.40
C THR A 23 4.32 -30.12 18.92
N ASP A 24 4.81 -28.98 19.41
CA ASP A 24 3.97 -27.93 20.01
C ASP A 24 3.37 -27.01 18.92
N VAL A 25 3.81 -27.18 17.66
CA VAL A 25 3.30 -26.46 16.50
C VAL A 25 2.04 -27.14 15.95
N HIS A 26 0.90 -26.49 16.16
CA HIS A 26 -0.42 -27.00 15.78
C HIS A 26 -0.74 -26.81 14.30
N GLU A 27 -0.27 -25.73 13.68
CA GLU A 27 -0.56 -25.40 12.28
C GLU A 27 0.71 -24.88 11.60
N ILE A 28 0.84 -25.14 10.30
CA ILE A 28 1.93 -24.61 9.48
C ILE A 28 1.29 -23.80 8.35
N VAL A 29 1.43 -22.48 8.42
CA VAL A 29 0.87 -21.57 7.42
C VAL A 29 1.96 -21.14 6.45
N LEU A 30 1.74 -21.37 5.15
CA LEU A 30 2.66 -20.97 4.08
C LEU A 30 2.14 -19.73 3.35
N VAL A 31 2.93 -18.66 3.35
CA VAL A 31 2.59 -17.37 2.75
C VAL A 31 3.70 -16.91 1.81
N GLY A 32 3.34 -16.28 0.70
CA GLY A 32 4.21 -15.81 -0.38
C GLY A 32 4.35 -16.83 -1.52
N GLY A 33 4.33 -16.36 -2.76
CA GLY A 33 4.34 -17.21 -3.97
C GLY A 33 5.50 -18.22 -4.04
N SER A 34 6.68 -17.90 -3.48
CA SER A 34 7.82 -18.82 -3.39
C SER A 34 7.54 -20.09 -2.57
N THR A 35 6.53 -20.07 -1.70
CA THR A 35 6.10 -21.27 -0.94
C THR A 35 5.35 -22.29 -1.80
N ARG A 36 4.95 -21.93 -3.03
CA ARG A 36 4.39 -22.86 -4.02
C ARG A 36 5.42 -23.85 -4.56
N ILE A 37 6.72 -23.59 -4.38
CA ILE A 37 7.80 -24.46 -4.84
C ILE A 37 7.71 -25.82 -4.10
N PRO A 38 7.55 -26.96 -4.81
CA PRO A 38 7.37 -28.27 -4.15
C PRO A 38 8.50 -28.63 -3.19
N LYS A 39 9.72 -28.17 -3.47
CA LYS A 39 10.86 -28.43 -2.59
C LYS A 39 10.78 -27.69 -1.25
N VAL A 40 10.21 -26.49 -1.22
CA VAL A 40 10.00 -25.72 0.02
C VAL A 40 8.96 -26.42 0.89
N GLN A 41 7.85 -26.84 0.29
CA GLN A 41 6.78 -27.58 0.97
C GLN A 41 7.28 -28.93 1.50
N GLN A 42 8.08 -29.65 0.72
CA GLN A 42 8.69 -30.89 1.17
C GLN A 42 9.62 -30.66 2.37
N LEU A 43 10.50 -29.65 2.30
CA LEU A 43 11.45 -29.39 3.39
C LEU A 43 10.78 -29.03 4.70
N ILE A 44 9.73 -28.20 4.67
CA ILE A 44 9.02 -27.83 5.89
C ILE A 44 8.23 -29.02 6.46
N LYS A 45 7.60 -29.83 5.60
CA LYS A 45 6.90 -31.05 5.99
C LYS A 45 7.85 -32.07 6.63
N ASP A 46 9.00 -32.33 6.00
CA ASP A 46 10.03 -33.21 6.52
C ASP A 46 10.57 -32.69 7.87
N TYR A 47 10.77 -31.37 7.97
CA TYR A 47 11.25 -30.73 9.20
C TYR A 47 10.27 -30.92 10.36
N PHE A 48 8.96 -30.81 10.12
CA PHE A 48 7.90 -31.04 11.12
C PHE A 48 7.36 -32.49 11.10
N ASN A 49 8.22 -33.47 10.84
CA ASN A 49 7.93 -34.90 11.01
C ASN A 49 6.70 -35.39 10.22
N GLY A 50 6.48 -34.83 9.02
CA GLY A 50 5.38 -35.21 8.13
C GLY A 50 4.11 -34.37 8.28
N LYS A 51 4.08 -33.40 9.20
CA LYS A 51 2.94 -32.48 9.37
C LYS A 51 2.70 -31.67 8.09
N GLU A 52 1.47 -31.71 7.59
CA GLU A 52 1.07 -30.97 6.39
C GLU A 52 0.81 -29.50 6.70
N PRO A 53 1.20 -28.57 5.80
CA PRO A 53 0.74 -27.19 5.86
C PRO A 53 -0.78 -27.05 5.75
N SER A 54 -1.32 -26.05 6.43
CA SER A 54 -2.74 -25.71 6.40
C SER A 54 -3.17 -25.40 4.97
N ARG A 55 -4.34 -25.91 4.58
CA ARG A 55 -4.95 -25.66 3.26
C ARG A 55 -6.04 -24.60 3.40
N GLY A 56 -6.30 -23.87 2.32
CA GLY A 56 -7.36 -22.84 2.28
C GLY A 56 -6.87 -21.42 2.52
N ILE A 57 -5.54 -21.20 2.60
CA ILE A 57 -4.94 -19.88 2.68
C ILE A 57 -4.34 -19.54 1.32
N ASN A 58 -4.73 -18.40 0.74
CA ASN A 58 -4.11 -17.91 -0.49
C ASN A 58 -2.75 -17.29 -0.13
N PRO A 59 -1.61 -17.88 -0.56
CA PRO A 59 -0.30 -17.39 -0.18
C PRO A 59 0.01 -16.00 -0.73
N ASP A 60 -0.67 -15.55 -1.79
CA ASP A 60 -0.39 -14.27 -2.43
C ASP A 60 -1.24 -13.13 -1.83
N GLU A 61 -2.36 -13.45 -1.19
CA GLU A 61 -3.33 -12.46 -0.68
C GLU A 61 -3.41 -12.41 0.85
N ALA A 62 -2.96 -13.45 1.57
CA ALA A 62 -3.13 -13.55 3.01
C ALA A 62 -2.55 -12.36 3.79
N VAL A 63 -1.42 -11.80 3.33
CA VAL A 63 -0.81 -10.61 3.94
C VAL A 63 -1.69 -9.38 3.77
N ALA A 64 -2.18 -9.14 2.55
CA ALA A 64 -3.07 -8.01 2.26
C ALA A 64 -4.40 -8.13 3.02
N TYR A 65 -4.92 -9.36 3.13
CA TYR A 65 -6.12 -9.65 3.92
C TYR A 65 -5.92 -9.31 5.40
N GLY A 66 -4.81 -9.76 6.01
CA GLY A 66 -4.48 -9.42 7.40
C GLY A 66 -4.28 -7.92 7.61
N ALA A 67 -3.66 -7.22 6.67
CA ALA A 67 -3.52 -5.77 6.70
C ALA A 67 -4.88 -5.05 6.66
N ALA A 68 -5.82 -5.53 5.84
CA ALA A 68 -7.18 -5.00 5.79
C ALA A 68 -7.96 -5.22 7.10
N VAL A 69 -7.79 -6.38 7.75
CA VAL A 69 -8.36 -6.64 9.08
C VAL A 69 -7.78 -5.65 10.11
N GLN A 70 -6.47 -5.46 10.14
CA GLN A 70 -5.83 -4.50 11.04
C GLN A 70 -6.28 -3.07 10.77
N ALA A 71 -6.45 -2.68 9.51
CA ALA A 71 -7.01 -1.39 9.13
C ALA A 71 -8.46 -1.22 9.63
N GLY A 72 -9.28 -2.27 9.55
CA GLY A 72 -10.63 -2.29 10.11
C GLY A 72 -10.65 -2.11 11.63
N VAL A 73 -9.74 -2.77 12.35
CA VAL A 73 -9.58 -2.63 13.81
C VAL A 73 -9.19 -1.19 14.18
N ILE A 74 -8.21 -0.61 13.50
CA ILE A 74 -7.79 0.78 13.72
C ILE A 74 -8.91 1.77 13.34
N GLY A 75 -9.64 1.49 12.26
CA GLY A 75 -10.75 2.29 11.77
C GLY A 75 -12.03 2.18 12.60
N GLY A 76 -12.08 1.30 13.59
CA GLY A 76 -13.25 1.12 14.46
C GLY A 76 -14.46 0.49 13.75
N VAL A 77 -14.24 -0.31 12.71
CA VAL A 77 -15.33 -0.97 11.96
C VAL A 77 -16.01 -2.02 12.85
N GLU A 78 -17.33 -1.88 13.01
CA GLU A 78 -18.16 -2.84 13.73
C GLU A 78 -18.10 -4.22 13.04
N ASN A 79 -17.94 -5.30 13.82
CA ASN A 79 -17.78 -6.70 13.39
C ASN A 79 -16.39 -7.15 12.92
N THR A 80 -15.32 -6.43 13.27
CA THR A 80 -13.94 -6.93 13.10
C THR A 80 -13.53 -8.02 14.12
N GLY A 81 -14.36 -8.22 15.15
CA GLY A 81 -14.12 -9.15 16.26
C GLY A 81 -13.16 -8.58 17.31
N ASP A 82 -13.14 -9.21 18.49
CA ASP A 82 -12.21 -8.84 19.57
C ASP A 82 -10.80 -9.36 19.23
N VAL A 83 -10.07 -8.61 18.39
CA VAL A 83 -8.70 -8.93 17.99
C VAL A 83 -7.71 -8.12 18.82
N VAL A 84 -6.86 -8.82 19.58
CA VAL A 84 -5.74 -8.21 20.30
C VAL A 84 -4.44 -8.75 19.71
N LEU A 85 -3.64 -7.86 19.12
CA LEU A 85 -2.34 -8.17 18.54
C LEU A 85 -1.23 -7.73 19.49
N LEU A 86 -0.31 -8.65 19.79
CA LEU A 86 0.96 -8.33 20.43
C LEU A 86 2.07 -8.78 19.49
N ASP A 87 2.88 -7.82 19.03
CA ASP A 87 4.04 -8.09 18.18
C ASP A 87 5.33 -7.92 18.98
N VAL A 88 6.47 -8.27 18.38
CA VAL A 88 7.78 -8.24 19.01
C VAL A 88 8.83 -7.55 18.15
N ASN A 89 9.84 -6.98 18.80
CA ASN A 89 11.02 -6.42 18.13
C ASN A 89 11.96 -7.55 17.63
N PRO A 90 12.28 -7.65 16.32
CA PRO A 90 12.97 -8.82 15.77
C PRO A 90 14.48 -8.88 16.03
N LEU A 91 15.12 -7.75 16.36
CA LEU A 91 16.56 -7.65 16.56
C LEU A 91 16.90 -6.99 17.89
N THR A 92 17.92 -7.49 18.58
CA THR A 92 18.40 -6.83 19.79
C THR A 92 18.90 -5.42 19.46
N LEU A 93 18.44 -4.45 20.25
CA LEU A 93 18.86 -3.05 20.17
C LEU A 93 19.82 -2.74 21.31
N GLY A 94 20.86 -1.98 21.00
CA GLY A 94 21.89 -1.63 21.97
C GLY A 94 22.68 -0.41 21.57
N ILE A 95 23.63 -0.06 22.43
CA ILE A 95 24.58 1.03 22.21
C ILE A 95 26.01 0.56 22.24
N GLU A 96 26.89 1.34 21.61
CA GLU A 96 28.33 1.19 21.78
C GLU A 96 28.77 1.63 23.18
N THR A 97 29.59 0.79 23.80
CA THR A 97 30.27 1.09 25.05
C THR A 97 31.79 0.95 24.89
N VAL A 98 32.54 1.42 25.89
CA VAL A 98 34.01 1.43 25.87
C VAL A 98 34.56 0.07 25.46
N GLY A 99 35.47 0.06 24.48
CA GLY A 99 36.05 -1.15 23.93
C GLY A 99 35.30 -1.74 22.72
N GLY A 100 34.34 -1.01 22.13
CA GLY A 100 33.61 -1.45 20.93
C GLY A 100 32.61 -2.57 21.21
N VAL A 101 32.20 -2.73 22.47
CA VAL A 101 31.26 -3.76 22.91
C VAL A 101 29.84 -3.25 22.80
N MET A 102 28.93 -4.09 22.28
CA MET A 102 27.51 -3.81 22.23
C MET A 102 26.87 -4.08 23.60
N THR A 103 26.41 -3.02 24.26
CA THR A 103 25.56 -3.16 25.46
C THR A 103 24.10 -3.22 25.01
N LYS A 104 23.44 -4.34 25.32
CA LYS A 104 22.05 -4.63 24.93
C LYS A 104 21.07 -3.91 25.85
N LEU A 105 20.09 -3.21 25.30
CA LEU A 105 19.03 -2.53 26.07
C LEU A 105 17.67 -3.20 25.89
N ILE A 106 17.29 -3.50 24.66
CA ILE A 106 16.07 -4.23 24.33
C ILE A 106 16.47 -5.49 23.56
N GLY A 107 16.15 -6.66 24.09
CA GLY A 107 16.46 -7.93 23.43
C GLY A 107 15.55 -8.19 22.23
N ARG A 108 16.00 -9.00 21.28
CA ARG A 108 15.11 -9.56 20.25
C ARG A 108 13.94 -10.32 20.90
N ASN A 109 12.83 -10.38 20.20
CA ASN A 109 11.55 -10.96 20.63
C ASN A 109 10.93 -10.29 21.88
N THR A 110 11.38 -9.08 22.24
CA THR A 110 10.70 -8.28 23.27
C THR A 110 9.37 -7.74 22.69
N VAL A 111 8.27 -7.95 23.41
CA VAL A 111 6.94 -7.44 23.05
C VAL A 111 6.97 -5.92 22.88
N ILE A 112 6.32 -5.42 21.83
CA ILE A 112 6.14 -3.98 21.56
C ILE A 112 4.67 -3.59 21.75
N PRO A 113 4.37 -2.35 22.19
CA PRO A 113 5.31 -1.27 22.51
C PRO A 113 6.09 -1.52 23.81
N THR A 114 7.32 -1.03 23.89
CA THR A 114 8.17 -1.24 25.09
C THR A 114 9.13 -0.07 25.33
N LYS A 115 9.55 0.08 26.59
CA LYS A 115 10.47 1.14 27.00
C LYS A 115 11.50 0.59 27.99
N LYS A 116 12.77 0.90 27.73
CA LYS A 116 13.90 0.56 28.61
C LYS A 116 14.82 1.76 28.77
N SER A 117 15.14 2.07 30.03
CA SER A 117 16.08 3.13 30.39
C SER A 117 17.25 2.53 31.14
N GLN A 118 18.45 3.00 30.83
CA GLN A 118 19.68 2.61 31.52
C GLN A 118 20.59 3.81 31.69
N VAL A 119 21.19 3.93 32.87
CA VAL A 119 22.13 5.00 33.19
C VAL A 119 23.54 4.59 32.79
N PHE A 120 24.18 5.45 32.02
CA PHE A 120 25.58 5.38 31.61
C PHE A 120 26.35 6.56 32.21
N SER A 121 27.67 6.52 32.09
CA SER A 121 28.54 7.60 32.57
C SER A 121 29.66 7.88 31.57
N THR A 122 30.40 8.96 31.80
CA THR A 122 31.52 9.37 30.95
C THR A 122 32.68 8.39 31.03
N ALA A 123 33.36 8.19 29.90
CA ALA A 123 34.50 7.28 29.78
C ALA A 123 35.84 7.96 30.13
N ALA A 124 35.88 9.30 30.12
CA ALA A 124 37.06 10.11 30.40
C ALA A 124 36.75 11.28 31.35
N ASP A 125 37.80 11.76 32.04
CA ASP A 125 37.71 12.92 32.93
C ASP A 125 37.41 14.20 32.13
N SER A 126 36.57 15.06 32.67
CA SER A 126 36.19 16.36 32.07
C SER A 126 35.61 16.26 30.65
N GLN A 127 34.97 15.14 30.32
CA GLN A 127 34.29 14.92 29.04
C GLN A 127 33.04 15.82 28.94
N SER A 128 33.04 16.75 27.98
CA SER A 128 31.97 17.75 27.78
C SER A 128 30.81 17.27 26.89
N ALA A 129 30.99 16.14 26.20
CA ALA A 129 29.97 15.53 25.36
C ALA A 129 30.09 14.01 25.34
N VAL A 130 28.95 13.30 25.34
CA VAL A 130 28.86 11.83 25.21
C VAL A 130 28.15 11.50 23.91
N SER A 131 28.79 10.70 23.05
CA SER A 131 28.18 10.20 21.82
C SER A 131 27.44 8.89 22.10
N ILE A 132 26.16 8.85 21.75
CA ILE A 132 25.32 7.66 21.83
C ILE A 132 25.21 7.11 20.41
N VAL A 133 25.82 5.95 20.18
CA VAL A 133 25.79 5.24 18.89
C VAL A 133 24.91 4.01 19.03
N ILE A 134 23.87 3.92 18.20
CA ILE A 134 22.80 2.92 18.29
C ILE A 134 23.05 1.82 17.26
N TYR A 135 22.88 0.57 17.68
CA TYR A 135 23.06 -0.61 16.85
C TYR A 135 21.88 -1.58 16.99
N GLU A 136 21.62 -2.33 15.92
CA GLU A 136 20.79 -3.53 15.93
C GLU A 136 21.61 -4.77 15.55
N GLY A 137 21.39 -5.87 16.27
CA GLY A 137 22.03 -7.16 15.98
C GLY A 137 22.39 -7.97 17.21
N GLU A 138 22.83 -9.20 16.97
CA GLU A 138 23.05 -10.22 18.00
C GLU A 138 24.52 -10.43 18.35
N ARG A 139 25.44 -9.76 17.64
CA ARG A 139 26.89 -9.95 17.80
C ARG A 139 27.38 -9.16 19.02
N PRO A 140 28.41 -9.64 19.74
CA PRO A 140 28.92 -8.95 20.94
C PRO A 140 29.69 -7.66 20.65
N MET A 141 30.29 -7.52 19.46
CA MET A 141 31.05 -6.33 19.05
C MET A 141 30.23 -5.45 18.12
N VAL A 142 30.28 -4.13 18.27
CA VAL A 142 29.47 -3.20 17.47
C VAL A 142 29.83 -3.18 15.99
N MET A 143 31.10 -3.43 15.65
CA MET A 143 31.60 -3.47 14.27
C MET A 143 30.96 -4.59 13.42
N ASP A 144 30.38 -5.59 14.08
CA ASP A 144 29.74 -6.75 13.47
C ASP A 144 28.21 -6.63 13.43
N ASN A 145 27.65 -5.52 13.92
CA ASN A 145 26.22 -5.24 13.96
C ASN A 145 25.87 -4.08 13.01
N HIS A 146 24.58 -3.88 12.77
CA HIS A 146 24.12 -2.80 11.90
C HIS A 146 24.01 -1.50 12.71
N LYS A 147 24.73 -0.45 12.28
CA LYS A 147 24.64 0.89 12.89
C LYS A 147 23.37 1.57 12.41
N LEU A 148 22.49 1.90 13.35
CA LEU A 148 21.22 2.58 13.06
C LEU A 148 21.39 4.10 12.99
N GLY A 149 22.17 4.66 13.91
CA GLY A 149 22.38 6.11 14.00
C GLY A 149 23.25 6.51 15.18
N ASN A 150 23.49 7.80 15.33
CA ASN A 150 24.15 8.35 16.51
C ASN A 150 23.70 9.78 16.79
N PHE A 151 23.80 10.19 18.05
CA PHE A 151 23.59 11.58 18.47
C PHE A 151 24.42 11.87 19.72
N ASP A 152 24.72 13.15 19.94
CA ASP A 152 25.58 13.58 21.04
C ASP A 152 24.78 14.30 22.12
N VAL A 153 25.05 13.96 23.37
CA VAL A 153 24.63 14.75 24.54
C VAL A 153 25.78 15.70 24.88
N THR A 154 25.61 16.98 24.57
CA THR A 154 26.62 18.02 24.81
C THR A 154 26.32 18.80 26.10
N GLY A 155 27.25 19.65 26.53
CA GLY A 155 27.04 20.55 27.68
C GLY A 155 27.17 19.86 29.04
N ILE A 156 27.87 18.72 29.10
CA ILE A 156 28.15 18.02 30.35
C ILE A 156 29.20 18.81 31.14
N PRO A 157 28.95 19.18 32.41
CA PRO A 157 29.91 19.91 33.23
C PRO A 157 31.19 19.09 33.45
N PRO A 158 32.38 19.72 33.53
CA PRO A 158 33.62 19.01 33.82
C PRO A 158 33.54 18.26 35.16
N ALA A 159 33.59 16.93 35.10
CA ALA A 159 33.58 16.05 36.27
C ALA A 159 34.53 14.86 36.05
N PRO A 160 35.01 14.20 37.12
CA PRO A 160 35.75 12.95 36.99
C PRO A 160 34.93 11.90 36.24
N ARG A 161 35.61 10.99 35.52
CA ARG A 161 34.97 9.86 34.84
C ARG A 161 34.08 9.07 35.80
N GLY A 162 32.94 8.59 35.33
CA GLY A 162 32.01 7.81 36.16
C GLY A 162 31.07 8.64 37.04
N VAL A 163 31.21 9.97 37.09
CA VAL A 163 30.35 10.85 37.90
C VAL A 163 29.10 11.32 37.15
N PRO A 164 29.17 11.82 35.90
CA PRO A 164 27.97 12.23 35.17
C PRO A 164 27.02 11.05 34.95
N GLN A 165 25.71 11.27 35.10
CA GLN A 165 24.70 10.23 34.94
C GLN A 165 23.86 10.51 33.70
N ILE A 166 24.17 9.81 32.61
CA ILE A 166 23.46 9.94 31.34
C ILE A 166 22.45 8.80 31.26
N GLU A 167 21.16 9.09 31.49
CA GLU A 167 20.09 8.12 31.30
C GLU A 167 19.73 8.04 29.83
N VAL A 168 20.00 6.89 29.21
CA VAL A 168 19.61 6.59 27.84
C VAL A 168 18.35 5.75 27.87
N THR A 169 17.33 6.18 27.14
CA THR A 169 16.01 5.56 27.07
C THR A 169 15.71 5.15 25.64
N PHE A 170 15.44 3.88 25.45
CA PHE A 170 14.97 3.27 24.22
C PHE A 170 13.48 3.01 24.36
N GLU A 171 12.70 3.49 23.40
CA GLU A 171 11.26 3.29 23.31
C GLU A 171 10.93 2.80 21.91
N ILE A 172 10.23 1.68 21.83
CA ILE A 172 9.73 1.13 20.57
C ILE A 172 8.22 1.28 20.59
N ASP A 173 7.67 1.96 19.58
CA ASP A 173 6.23 2.17 19.45
C ASP A 173 5.50 0.94 18.87
N VAL A 174 4.19 1.07 18.69
CA VAL A 174 3.34 0.02 18.10
C VAL A 174 3.67 -0.30 16.64
N ASN A 175 4.36 0.60 15.93
CA ASN A 175 4.78 0.44 14.54
C ASN A 175 6.20 -0.13 14.42
N GLY A 176 6.87 -0.41 15.54
CA GLY A 176 8.27 -0.83 15.57
C GLY A 176 9.26 0.32 15.32
N ILE A 177 8.85 1.57 15.41
CA ILE A 177 9.73 2.74 15.29
C ILE A 177 10.48 2.95 16.60
N LEU A 178 11.81 3.13 16.49
CA LEU A 178 12.68 3.31 17.63
C LEU A 178 12.87 4.79 17.96
N HIS A 179 12.48 5.18 19.17
CA HIS A 179 12.80 6.47 19.76
C HIS A 179 13.90 6.29 20.79
N VAL A 180 15.04 6.95 20.57
CA VAL A 180 16.14 6.98 21.54
C VAL A 180 16.27 8.38 22.10
N SER A 181 16.26 8.50 23.41
CA SER A 181 16.53 9.75 24.11
C SER A 181 17.63 9.55 25.13
N ALA A 182 18.41 10.59 25.38
CA ALA A 182 19.40 10.61 26.44
C ALA A 182 19.26 11.90 27.24
N GLU A 183 19.27 11.76 28.56
CA GLU A 183 19.16 12.85 29.52
C GLU A 183 20.33 12.80 30.50
N ASP A 184 21.07 13.90 30.61
CA ASP A 184 21.98 14.10 31.73
C ASP A 184 21.15 14.44 32.99
N LYS A 185 21.12 13.54 33.96
CA LYS A 185 20.37 13.72 35.22
C LYS A 185 20.91 14.86 36.08
N GLY A 186 22.16 15.28 35.89
CA GLY A 186 22.76 16.40 36.64
C GLY A 186 22.30 17.76 36.14
N THR A 187 22.27 17.95 34.82
CA THR A 187 21.91 19.23 34.19
C THR A 187 20.48 19.32 33.69
N GLY A 188 19.80 18.17 33.54
CA GLY A 188 18.51 18.07 32.87
C GLY A 188 18.60 18.26 31.36
N ASN A 189 19.80 18.35 30.77
CA ASN A 189 19.97 18.50 29.34
C ASN A 189 19.55 17.20 28.65
N LYS A 190 18.69 17.31 27.62
CA LYS A 190 18.15 16.16 26.88
C LYS A 190 18.45 16.31 25.42
N ASN A 191 18.87 15.21 24.80
CA ASN A 191 18.87 15.10 23.35
C ASN A 191 18.12 13.82 22.95
N LYS A 192 17.52 13.82 21.77
CA LYS A 192 16.77 12.67 21.27
C LYS A 192 17.04 12.46 19.78
N LEU A 193 17.00 11.20 19.39
CA LEU A 193 17.05 10.73 18.02
C LEU A 193 15.88 9.78 17.80
N THR A 194 15.04 10.10 16.83
CA THR A 194 14.06 9.15 16.31
C THR A 194 14.72 8.40 15.16
N ILE A 195 14.82 7.08 15.29
CA ILE A 195 15.29 6.19 14.23
C ILE A 195 14.07 5.57 13.60
N THR A 196 13.63 6.21 12.53
CA THR A 196 12.72 5.65 11.54
C THR A 196 13.54 4.82 10.55
N ASN A 197 12.92 3.82 9.90
CA ASN A 197 13.57 2.90 8.97
C ASN A 197 13.89 3.60 7.62
N ASP A 198 14.71 4.65 7.69
CA ASP A 198 14.79 5.73 6.70
C ASP A 198 16.05 5.71 5.84
N HIS A 199 16.97 4.76 6.04
CA HIS A 199 18.17 4.63 5.19
C HIS A 199 17.84 4.36 3.70
N ASN A 200 16.56 4.17 3.35
CA ASN A 200 16.05 4.04 1.99
C ASN A 200 14.71 4.77 1.75
N ARG A 201 14.27 5.68 2.64
CA ARG A 201 13.02 6.43 2.48
C ARG A 201 13.29 7.86 2.03
N LEU A 202 12.38 8.37 1.22
CA LEU A 202 12.39 9.74 0.71
C LEU A 202 12.32 10.71 1.89
N SER A 203 13.12 11.78 1.84
CA SER A 203 12.99 12.86 2.82
C SER A 203 11.58 13.48 2.75
N PRO A 204 11.09 14.15 3.81
CA PRO A 204 9.82 14.87 3.74
C PRO A 204 9.74 15.84 2.53
N GLU A 205 10.87 16.45 2.16
CA GLU A 205 11.02 17.33 1.00
C GLU A 205 10.90 16.57 -0.32
N ASP A 206 11.48 15.37 -0.42
CA ASP A 206 11.33 14.50 -1.58
C ASP A 206 9.90 13.94 -1.70
N ILE A 207 9.24 13.63 -0.58
CA ILE A 207 7.83 13.22 -0.54
C ILE A 207 6.96 14.37 -1.04
N GLU A 208 7.16 15.59 -0.55
CA GLU A 208 6.42 16.77 -0.98
C GLU A 208 6.65 17.08 -2.46
N ARG A 209 7.88 16.93 -2.96
CA ARG A 209 8.17 17.04 -4.40
C ARG A 209 7.40 15.98 -5.21
N MET A 210 7.39 14.73 -4.75
CA MET A 210 6.69 13.64 -5.45
C MET A 210 5.17 13.78 -5.39
N ILE A 211 4.60 14.31 -4.30
CA ILE A 211 3.18 14.65 -4.22
C ILE A 211 2.85 15.75 -5.24
N ASN A 212 3.63 16.83 -5.25
CA ASN A 212 3.44 17.92 -6.21
C ASN A 212 3.62 17.47 -7.67
N ASP A 213 4.53 16.54 -7.94
CA ASP A 213 4.70 15.99 -9.28
C ASP A 213 3.53 15.07 -9.65
N ALA A 214 3.04 14.23 -8.72
CA ALA A 214 1.83 13.43 -8.92
C ALA A 214 0.60 14.31 -9.19
N ASP A 215 0.43 15.42 -8.46
CA ASP A 215 -0.66 16.38 -8.68
C ASP A 215 -0.56 17.10 -10.04
N LYS A 216 0.65 17.38 -10.54
CA LYS A 216 0.83 17.92 -11.90
C LYS A 216 0.39 16.91 -12.96
N PHE A 217 0.74 15.63 -12.78
CA PHE A 217 0.36 14.58 -13.72
C PHE A 217 -1.11 14.19 -13.61
N ALA A 218 -1.77 14.43 -12.46
CA ALA A 218 -3.20 14.17 -12.31
C ALA A 218 -4.05 14.98 -13.30
N ALA A 219 -3.63 16.21 -13.64
CA ALA A 219 -4.30 17.02 -14.66
C ALA A 219 -4.12 16.44 -16.08
N ASP A 220 -2.92 15.96 -16.39
CA ASP A 220 -2.62 15.32 -17.67
C ASP A 220 -3.34 13.96 -17.81
N ASP A 221 -3.40 13.17 -16.73
CA ASP A 221 -4.13 11.91 -16.65
C ASP A 221 -5.64 12.14 -16.82
N GLN A 222 -6.19 13.20 -16.21
CA GLN A 222 -7.59 13.58 -16.38
C GLN A 222 -7.89 14.05 -17.81
N ALA A 223 -7.00 14.84 -18.42
CA ALA A 223 -7.16 15.25 -19.81
C ALA A 223 -7.07 14.05 -20.78
N GLN A 224 -6.17 13.10 -20.51
CA GLN A 224 -6.06 11.86 -21.28
C GLN A 224 -7.30 10.98 -21.10
N LYS A 225 -7.85 10.90 -19.89
CA LYS A 225 -9.12 10.22 -19.62
C LYS A 225 -10.27 10.85 -20.41
N GLU A 226 -10.44 12.16 -20.37
CA GLU A 226 -11.49 12.88 -21.12
C GLU A 226 -11.35 12.69 -22.64
N LYS A 227 -10.12 12.64 -23.15
CA LYS A 227 -9.83 12.34 -24.55
C LYS A 227 -10.31 10.94 -24.92
N VAL A 228 -10.01 9.94 -24.08
CA VAL A 228 -10.43 8.55 -24.29
C VAL A 228 -11.95 8.41 -24.15
N GLU A 229 -12.57 9.04 -23.16
CA GLU A 229 -14.01 9.01 -22.96
C GLU A 229 -14.77 9.65 -24.13
N SER A 230 -14.37 10.85 -24.58
CA SER A 230 -15.01 11.52 -25.73
C SER A 230 -14.90 10.70 -27.02
N ARG A 231 -13.76 10.02 -27.24
CA ARG A 231 -13.58 9.09 -28.36
C ARG A 231 -14.50 7.87 -28.24
N ASN A 232 -14.54 7.25 -27.06
CA ASN A 232 -15.41 6.09 -26.80
C ASN A 232 -16.89 6.45 -26.97
N GLU A 233 -17.31 7.65 -26.56
CA GLU A 233 -18.67 8.14 -26.77
C GLU A 233 -19.01 8.29 -28.25
N LEU A 234 -18.11 8.89 -29.05
CA LEU A 234 -18.29 9.02 -30.50
C LEU A 234 -18.37 7.63 -31.16
N GLU A 235 -17.46 6.73 -30.80
CA GLU A 235 -17.41 5.38 -31.33
C GLU A 235 -18.67 4.59 -30.96
N ALA A 236 -19.06 4.60 -29.69
CA ALA A 236 -20.28 3.95 -29.21
C ALA A 236 -21.52 4.49 -29.93
N TYR A 237 -21.64 5.81 -30.10
CA TYR A 237 -22.77 6.42 -30.79
C TYR A 237 -22.80 6.04 -32.28
N ALA A 238 -21.66 6.06 -32.97
CA ALA A 238 -21.56 5.66 -34.37
C ALA A 238 -21.97 4.19 -34.58
N TYR A 239 -21.46 3.27 -33.74
CA TYR A 239 -21.83 1.85 -33.83
C TYR A 239 -23.27 1.57 -33.37
N GLN A 240 -23.78 2.30 -32.39
CA GLN A 240 -25.19 2.22 -31.98
C GLN A 240 -26.09 2.62 -33.15
N MET A 241 -25.81 3.73 -33.82
CA MET A 241 -26.58 4.17 -34.99
C MET A 241 -26.47 3.17 -36.13
N LYS A 242 -25.27 2.66 -36.43
CA LYS A 242 -25.05 1.59 -37.40
C LYS A 242 -25.96 0.38 -37.15
N THR A 243 -26.07 -0.03 -35.89
CA THR A 243 -26.90 -1.16 -35.47
C THR A 243 -28.40 -0.84 -35.59
N GLN A 244 -28.84 0.34 -35.15
CA GLN A 244 -30.25 0.75 -35.21
C GLN A 244 -30.77 0.88 -36.65
N ILE A 245 -29.92 1.31 -37.59
CA ILE A 245 -30.26 1.45 -39.01
C ILE A 245 -30.27 0.09 -39.73
N ALA A 246 -29.43 -0.85 -39.27
CA ALA A 246 -29.43 -2.23 -39.76
C ALA A 246 -30.66 -3.03 -39.28
N ASP A 247 -31.26 -2.65 -38.15
CA ASP A 247 -32.44 -3.28 -37.58
C ASP A 247 -33.71 -2.89 -38.36
N LYS A 248 -34.13 -3.80 -39.26
CA LYS A 248 -35.33 -3.64 -40.11
C LYS A 248 -36.65 -3.69 -39.34
N GLU A 249 -36.67 -4.18 -38.10
CA GLU A 249 -37.88 -4.24 -37.28
C GLU A 249 -38.10 -2.94 -36.48
N LYS A 250 -37.07 -2.09 -36.38
CA LYS A 250 -37.11 -0.84 -35.60
C LYS A 250 -36.85 0.38 -36.47
N LEU A 251 -35.77 1.12 -36.19
CA LEU A 251 -35.47 2.40 -36.83
C LEU A 251 -35.19 2.21 -38.33
N GLY A 252 -34.41 1.18 -38.68
CA GLY A 252 -34.05 0.86 -40.07
C GLY A 252 -35.22 0.48 -40.98
N GLY A 253 -36.36 0.06 -40.43
CA GLY A 253 -37.58 -0.24 -41.18
C GLY A 253 -38.54 0.93 -41.33
N LYS A 254 -38.39 1.99 -40.53
CA LYS A 254 -39.26 3.17 -40.53
C LYS A 254 -38.63 4.40 -41.20
N LEU A 255 -37.34 4.33 -41.55
CA LEU A 255 -36.61 5.35 -42.29
C LEU A 255 -36.93 5.29 -43.80
N THR A 256 -36.93 6.46 -44.45
CA THR A 256 -36.93 6.51 -45.92
C THR A 256 -35.57 6.05 -46.45
N ASP A 257 -35.51 5.55 -47.69
CA ASP A 257 -34.24 5.15 -48.31
C ASP A 257 -33.24 6.32 -48.36
N GLU A 258 -33.72 7.55 -48.55
CA GLU A 258 -32.91 8.78 -48.58
C GLU A 258 -32.34 9.15 -47.20
N ASP A 259 -33.16 9.05 -46.15
CA ASP A 259 -32.72 9.28 -44.77
C ASP A 259 -31.75 8.20 -44.29
N LYS A 260 -31.99 6.95 -44.71
CA LYS A 260 -31.12 5.81 -44.39
C LYS A 260 -29.73 5.96 -44.96
N VAL A 261 -29.62 6.30 -46.25
CA VAL A 261 -28.33 6.56 -46.93
C VAL A 261 -27.60 7.74 -46.28
N SER A 262 -28.34 8.77 -45.87
CA SER A 262 -27.78 9.95 -45.21
C SER A 262 -27.14 9.61 -43.85
N ILE A 263 -27.81 8.80 -43.03
CA ILE A 263 -27.25 8.39 -41.73
C ILE A 263 -26.11 7.38 -41.90
N GLU A 264 -26.24 6.38 -42.79
CA GLU A 264 -25.17 5.41 -43.06
C GLU A 264 -23.88 6.12 -43.50
N SER A 265 -23.99 7.10 -44.41
CA SER A 265 -22.85 7.90 -44.87
C SER A 265 -22.20 8.73 -43.75
N ALA A 266 -23.00 9.27 -42.82
CA ALA A 266 -22.49 10.04 -41.68
C ALA A 266 -21.79 9.14 -40.65
N VAL A 267 -22.35 7.96 -40.39
CA VAL A 267 -21.77 6.96 -39.48
C VAL A 267 -20.46 6.40 -40.04
N GLU A 268 -20.41 6.05 -41.33
CA GLU A 268 -19.17 5.57 -41.96
C GLU A 268 -18.07 6.62 -41.94
N ARG A 269 -18.41 7.88 -42.21
CA ARG A 269 -17.46 9.00 -42.11
C ARG A 269 -16.91 9.17 -40.68
N ALA A 270 -17.76 9.09 -39.66
CA ALA A 270 -17.34 9.17 -38.27
C ALA A 270 -16.42 8.00 -37.88
N ILE A 271 -16.70 6.77 -38.34
CA ILE A 271 -15.86 5.58 -38.09
C ILE A 271 -14.51 5.68 -38.81
N GLU A 272 -14.49 6.13 -40.06
CA GLU A 272 -13.25 6.33 -40.83
C GLU A 272 -12.38 7.44 -40.23
N TRP A 273 -13.02 8.51 -39.75
CA TRP A 273 -12.35 9.60 -39.05
C TRP A 273 -11.75 9.13 -37.72
N LEU A 274 -12.49 8.35 -36.92
CA LEU A 274 -11.97 7.72 -35.69
C LEU A 274 -10.77 6.81 -35.95
N GLY A 275 -10.77 6.08 -37.07
CA GLY A 275 -9.67 5.21 -37.47
C GLY A 275 -8.42 5.97 -37.88
N SER A 276 -8.59 7.12 -38.54
CA SER A 276 -7.50 7.94 -39.08
C SER A 276 -6.93 8.95 -38.07
N ASN A 277 -7.72 9.32 -37.04
CA ASN A 277 -7.37 10.36 -36.07
C ASN A 277 -7.30 9.79 -34.64
N GLN A 278 -6.43 8.79 -34.44
CA GLN A 278 -6.32 8.12 -33.14
C GLN A 278 -5.88 9.06 -32.00
N ASP A 279 -5.18 10.13 -32.36
CA ASP A 279 -4.65 11.13 -31.43
C ASP A 279 -5.51 12.40 -31.32
N ALA A 280 -6.72 12.42 -31.91
CA ALA A 280 -7.62 13.57 -31.87
C ALA A 280 -7.93 14.04 -30.43
N SER A 281 -7.92 15.35 -30.23
CA SER A 281 -8.24 16.00 -28.97
C SER A 281 -9.70 15.78 -28.56
N THR A 282 -9.99 16.00 -27.27
CA THR A 282 -11.34 15.92 -26.72
C THR A 282 -12.34 16.79 -27.49
N GLU A 283 -11.93 17.99 -27.91
CA GLU A 283 -12.79 18.91 -28.64
C GLU A 283 -13.07 18.44 -30.07
N GLU A 284 -12.06 17.90 -30.76
CA GLU A 284 -12.25 17.30 -32.09
C GLU A 284 -13.20 16.09 -32.04
N ASN A 285 -13.07 15.22 -31.02
CA ASN A 285 -13.98 14.09 -30.82
C ASN A 285 -15.42 14.56 -30.55
N LYS A 286 -15.60 15.59 -29.73
CA LYS A 286 -16.92 16.19 -29.44
C LYS A 286 -17.52 16.87 -30.66
N GLU A 287 -16.71 17.55 -31.47
CA GLU A 287 -17.16 18.20 -32.70
C GLU A 287 -17.67 17.16 -33.72
N GLN A 288 -16.92 16.08 -33.92
CA GLN A 288 -17.34 14.98 -34.80
C GLN A 288 -18.60 14.26 -34.28
N LYS A 289 -18.75 14.11 -32.96
CA LYS A 289 -19.99 13.61 -32.35
C LYS A 289 -21.16 14.53 -32.64
N LYS A 290 -20.97 15.84 -32.48
CA LYS A 290 -22.01 16.84 -32.75
C LYS A 290 -22.39 16.90 -34.22
N GLU A 291 -21.44 16.75 -35.14
CA GLU A 291 -21.71 16.62 -36.57
C GLU A 291 -22.56 15.39 -36.86
N LEU A 292 -22.22 14.22 -36.30
CA LEU A 292 -23.01 13.00 -36.44
C LEU A 292 -24.41 13.17 -35.84
N GLU A 293 -24.53 13.74 -34.64
CA GLU A 293 -25.81 14.05 -34.00
C GLU A 293 -26.66 15.01 -34.83
N SER A 294 -26.06 16.02 -35.48
CA SER A 294 -26.78 17.02 -36.28
C SER A 294 -27.46 16.41 -37.51
N VAL A 295 -26.94 15.30 -38.04
CA VAL A 295 -27.56 14.54 -39.12
C VAL A 295 -28.62 13.57 -38.58
N VAL A 296 -28.29 12.86 -37.50
CA VAL A 296 -29.16 11.82 -36.93
C VAL A 296 -30.40 12.40 -36.24
N GLN A 297 -30.26 13.42 -35.40
CA GLN A 297 -31.34 13.94 -34.54
C GLN A 297 -32.55 14.48 -35.33
N PRO A 298 -32.40 15.28 -36.40
CA PRO A 298 -33.55 15.75 -37.18
C PRO A 298 -34.33 14.61 -37.86
N ILE A 299 -33.64 13.54 -38.25
CA ILE A 299 -34.25 12.39 -38.91
C ILE A 299 -35.00 11.54 -37.90
N VAL A 300 -34.36 11.21 -36.77
CA VAL A 300 -34.97 10.42 -35.69
C VAL A 300 -36.15 11.19 -35.06
N SER A 301 -36.03 12.50 -34.84
CA SER A 301 -37.11 13.32 -34.27
C SER A 301 -38.32 13.44 -35.20
N LYS A 302 -38.14 13.59 -36.52
CA LYS A 302 -39.24 13.52 -37.50
C LYS A 302 -39.97 12.19 -37.43
N LEU A 303 -39.24 11.09 -37.22
CA LEU A 303 -39.77 9.74 -37.10
C LEU A 303 -40.63 9.55 -35.84
N TYR A 304 -40.18 10.05 -34.69
CA TYR A 304 -40.96 10.04 -33.44
C TYR A 304 -42.17 10.99 -33.52
N SER A 305 -42.03 12.13 -34.20
CA SER A 305 -43.12 13.09 -34.41
C SER A 305 -44.19 12.55 -35.37
N ALA A 306 -43.79 11.77 -36.39
CA ALA A 306 -44.68 11.12 -37.34
C ALA A 306 -45.32 9.83 -36.79
N GLY A 307 -44.74 9.23 -35.75
CA GLY A 307 -45.28 8.06 -35.03
C GLY A 307 -46.20 8.40 -33.85
N GLY A 308 -46.45 9.68 -33.58
CA GLY A 308 -47.21 10.17 -32.42
C GLY A 308 -48.75 10.18 -32.57
N GLN A 309 -49.34 9.25 -33.32
CA GLN A 309 -50.77 8.95 -33.23
C GLN A 309 -50.98 7.43 -33.13
N GLY A 310 -51.17 6.98 -31.90
CA GLY A 310 -51.78 5.67 -31.60
C GLY A 310 -50.96 4.80 -30.66
N GLU A 311 -51.03 5.08 -29.35
CA GLU A 311 -51.40 4.10 -28.31
C GLU A 311 -51.43 4.78 -26.94
N GLN A 312 -52.62 5.25 -26.57
CA GLN A 312 -53.00 5.42 -25.17
C GLN A 312 -53.26 4.04 -24.59
N ALA A 313 -52.39 3.57 -23.70
CA ALA A 313 -52.76 2.64 -22.65
C ALA A 313 -52.44 3.33 -21.32
N SER A 314 -53.50 3.87 -20.73
CA SER A 314 -53.59 4.32 -19.35
C SER A 314 -53.32 3.17 -18.39
N GLU A 315 -52.29 3.28 -17.56
CA GLU A 315 -52.27 2.72 -16.22
C GLU A 315 -51.60 3.76 -15.29
N GLU A 316 -52.35 4.16 -14.27
CA GLU A 316 -52.01 5.18 -13.27
C GLU A 316 -50.86 4.75 -12.34
N PRO A 317 -50.19 5.72 -11.69
CA PRO A 317 -49.06 5.48 -10.81
C PRO A 317 -49.51 5.00 -9.42
N SER A 318 -48.89 3.94 -8.90
CA SER A 318 -48.90 3.65 -7.47
C SER A 318 -47.58 4.15 -6.85
N GLU A 319 -47.65 5.30 -6.19
CA GLU A 319 -46.72 5.69 -5.13
C GLU A 319 -46.86 4.70 -3.96
N ASP A 320 -45.73 4.12 -3.53
CA ASP A 320 -45.27 4.04 -2.13
C ASP A 320 -44.14 3.00 -2.03
N HIS A 321 -42.90 3.43 -1.78
CA HIS A 321 -42.36 3.56 -0.43
C HIS A 321 -40.84 3.76 -0.47
N ASP A 322 -40.41 4.87 0.13
CA ASP A 322 -39.04 5.13 0.57
C ASP A 322 -38.54 4.09 1.60
N GLU A 323 -37.20 4.07 1.72
CA GLU A 323 -36.34 3.55 2.82
C GLU A 323 -35.77 2.12 2.69
N LEU A 324 -34.53 1.99 2.17
CA LEU A 324 -33.25 1.98 2.90
C LEU A 324 -32.08 1.61 1.96
#